data_AF-A0A6C0H6I7-F1
#
_entry.id   AF-A0A6C0H6I7-F1
#
_cell.length_a   1.000
_cell.length_b   1.000
_cell.length_c   1.000
_cell.angle_alpha   90.00
_cell.angle_beta   90.00
_cell.angle_gamma   90.00
#
_symmetry.space_group_name_H-M   'P 1'
#
loop_
_entity.id
_entity.type
_entity.pdbx_description
1 polymer ?
#
loop_
_entity_poly.entity_id
_entity_poly.type
_entity_poly.pdbx_seq_one_letter_code
_entity_poly.pdbx_strand_id
1 'polypeptide(L)'
;MSSDNSNQSIQAKFAEYLNLNSELSNMRKQQKGIKNRADALEKQIKEYMTNHDMDSISLKEGEIVLYSKKISQTFKKESIVEKLTEKLKDSQKAEELAQSIVSNKKFLVEDKIKAVIKKRN
;
A
#
# COMPACT_ATOMS: atom_id res chain seq x y z
N MET A 1 2.74 54.85 -10.76
CA MET A 1 3.66 53.99 -9.99
C MET A 1 2.94 52.74 -9.47
N SER A 2 2.31 51.96 -10.35
CA SER A 2 1.42 50.86 -9.93
C SER A 2 1.94 49.46 -10.32
N SER A 3 3.07 49.40 -11.02
CA SER A 3 3.63 48.17 -11.59
C SER A 3 4.45 47.35 -10.58
N ASP A 4 5.15 48.02 -9.65
CA ASP A 4 6.09 47.36 -8.71
C ASP A 4 5.40 46.54 -7.61
N ASN A 5 4.23 46.97 -7.12
CA ASN A 5 3.50 46.24 -6.07
C ASN A 5 2.96 44.88 -6.56
N SER A 6 2.63 44.75 -7.84
CA SER A 6 2.14 43.49 -8.42
C SER A 6 3.24 42.44 -8.58
N ASN A 7 4.46 42.88 -8.94
CA ASN A 7 5.62 42.01 -9.10
C ASN A 7 6.16 41.50 -7.76
N GLN A 8 6.14 42.32 -6.70
CA GLN A 8 6.50 41.85 -5.35
C GLN A 8 5.49 40.81 -4.82
N SER A 9 4.20 40.98 -5.14
CA SER A 9 3.15 40.04 -4.73
C SER A 9 3.31 38.65 -5.37
N ILE A 10 3.67 38.57 -6.66
CA ILE A 10 3.85 37.27 -7.33
C ILE A 10 5.16 36.58 -6.94
N GLN A 11 6.24 37.33 -6.71
CA GLN A 11 7.50 36.77 -6.21
C GLN A 11 7.35 36.14 -4.82
N ALA A 12 6.56 36.76 -3.93
CA ALA A 12 6.23 36.18 -2.63
C ALA A 12 5.49 34.84 -2.77
N LYS A 13 4.52 34.75 -3.69
CA LYS A 13 3.80 33.50 -3.99
C LYS A 13 4.72 32.42 -4.56
N PHE A 14 5.69 32.78 -5.39
CA PHE A 14 6.68 31.81 -5.90
C PHE A 14 7.58 31.27 -4.78
N ALA A 15 8.04 32.14 -3.87
CA ALA A 15 8.81 31.72 -2.71
C ALA A 15 8.00 30.81 -1.79
N GLU A 16 6.74 31.15 -1.52
CA GLU A 16 5.82 30.32 -0.73
C GLU A 16 5.60 28.95 -1.38
N TYR A 17 5.36 28.89 -2.68
CA TYR A 17 5.18 27.63 -3.41
C TYR A 17 6.43 26.73 -3.34
N LEU A 18 7.62 27.32 -3.45
CA LEU A 18 8.88 26.56 -3.29
C LEU A 18 9.04 26.04 -1.86
N ASN A 19 8.72 26.84 -0.85
CA ASN A 19 8.75 26.43 0.55
C ASN A 19 7.79 25.27 0.81
N LEU A 20 6.53 25.37 0.36
CA LEU A 20 5.54 24.30 0.49
C LEU A 20 6.01 23.00 -0.15
N ASN A 21 6.63 23.05 -1.34
CA ASN A 21 7.17 21.84 -1.99
C ASN A 21 8.35 21.24 -1.22
N SER A 22 9.19 22.07 -0.61
CA SER A 22 10.27 21.62 0.27
C SER A 22 9.72 20.91 1.52
N GLU A 23 8.72 21.51 2.17
CA GLU A 23 8.03 20.91 3.31
C GLU A 23 7.37 19.58 2.95
N LEU A 24 6.65 19.52 1.82
CA LEU A 24 6.06 18.29 1.32
C LEU A 24 7.12 17.21 1.07
N SER A 25 8.27 17.59 0.51
CA SER A 25 9.40 16.66 0.29
C SER A 25 9.93 16.11 1.62
N ASN A 26 10.08 16.95 2.63
CA ASN A 26 10.53 16.54 3.96
C ASN A 26 9.51 15.67 4.68
N MET A 27 8.22 16.03 4.63
CA MET A 27 7.13 15.20 5.19
C MET A 27 7.08 13.82 4.52
N ARG A 28 7.24 13.74 3.19
CA ARG A 28 7.31 12.46 2.47
C ARG A 28 8.49 11.60 2.92
N LYS A 29 9.66 12.20 3.18
CA LYS A 29 10.83 11.48 3.73
C LYS A 29 10.56 10.97 5.14
N GLN A 30 9.96 11.79 6.00
CA GLN A 30 9.58 11.38 7.37
C GLN A 30 8.53 10.26 7.34
N GLN A 31 7.50 10.39 6.51
CA GLN A 31 6.47 9.37 6.30
C GLN A 31 7.09 8.05 5.84
N LYS A 32 8.03 8.09 4.89
CA LYS A 32 8.77 6.91 4.44
C LYS A 32 9.57 6.27 5.58
N GLY A 33 10.25 7.07 6.39
CA GLY A 33 10.99 6.60 7.56
C GLY A 33 10.08 5.91 8.59
N ILE A 34 8.96 6.55 8.94
CA ILE A 34 7.95 6.00 9.85
C ILE A 34 7.39 4.70 9.29
N LYS A 35 7.02 4.67 8.00
CA LYS A 35 6.48 3.48 7.35
C LYS A 35 7.45 2.32 7.39
N ASN A 36 8.73 2.53 7.04
CA ASN A 36 9.74 1.47 7.09
C ASN A 36 9.91 0.90 8.50
N ARG A 37 9.86 1.76 9.52
CA ARG A 37 9.97 1.33 10.92
C ARG A 37 8.72 0.57 11.37
N ALA A 38 7.53 1.00 10.95
CA ALA A 38 6.28 0.30 11.19
C ALA A 38 6.30 -1.09 10.52
N ASP A 39 6.66 -1.18 9.23
CA ASP A 39 6.74 -2.43 8.48
C ASP A 39 7.72 -3.43 9.14
N ALA A 40 8.84 -2.94 9.69
CA ALA A 40 9.79 -3.78 10.42
C ALA A 40 9.20 -4.32 11.74
N LEU A 41 8.51 -3.46 12.50
CA LEU A 41 7.82 -3.86 13.73
C LEU A 41 6.66 -4.83 13.45
N GLU A 42 5.90 -4.62 12.37
CA GLU A 42 4.79 -5.50 12.00
C GLU A 42 5.24 -6.94 11.80
N LYS A 43 6.41 -7.15 11.17
CA LYS A 43 6.99 -8.50 11.01
C LYS A 43 7.34 -9.14 12.34
N GLN A 44 8.04 -8.40 13.21
CA GLN A 44 8.45 -8.89 14.52
C GLN A 44 7.25 -9.23 15.41
N ILE A 45 6.24 -8.34 15.44
CA ILE A 45 5.04 -8.53 16.23
C ILE A 45 4.22 -9.70 15.67
N LYS A 46 4.09 -9.82 14.35
CA LYS A 46 3.42 -10.96 13.72
C LYS A 46 4.10 -12.28 14.11
N GLU A 47 5.43 -12.36 13.94
CA GLU A 47 6.19 -13.57 14.30
C GLU A 47 6.03 -13.92 15.78
N TYR A 48 6.09 -12.93 16.67
CA TYR A 48 5.85 -13.12 18.10
C TYR A 48 4.43 -13.64 18.38
N MET A 49 3.40 -13.01 17.80
CA MET A 49 2.01 -13.43 17.98
C MET A 49 1.75 -14.84 17.45
N THR A 50 2.29 -15.19 16.29
CA THR A 50 2.15 -16.53 15.72
C THR A 50 2.89 -17.60 16.53
N ASN A 51 4.11 -17.32 17.00
CA ASN A 51 4.89 -18.30 17.78
C ASN A 51 4.31 -18.57 19.18
N HIS A 52 3.51 -17.63 19.70
CA HIS A 52 2.90 -17.73 21.03
C HIS A 52 1.38 -17.96 20.98
N ASP A 53 0.83 -18.29 19.80
CA ASP A 53 -0.59 -18.59 19.62
C ASP A 53 -1.52 -17.47 20.15
N MET A 54 -1.19 -16.22 19.82
CA MET A 54 -1.94 -15.03 20.25
C MET A 54 -2.77 -14.43 19.11
N ASP A 55 -4.07 -14.26 19.38
CA ASP A 55 -4.98 -13.56 18.46
C ASP A 55 -4.95 -12.03 18.64
N SER A 56 -4.78 -11.54 19.86
CA SER A 56 -4.67 -10.10 20.13
C SER A 56 -3.82 -9.75 21.35
N ILE A 57 -3.29 -8.52 21.36
CA ILE A 57 -2.55 -7.91 22.47
C ILE A 57 -3.18 -6.57 22.78
N SER A 58 -3.80 -6.46 23.97
CA SER A 58 -4.37 -5.20 24.47
C SER A 58 -3.32 -4.36 25.20
N LEU A 59 -3.20 -3.10 24.83
CA LEU A 59 -2.34 -2.09 25.44
C LEU A 59 -3.19 -0.92 25.99
N LYS A 60 -2.54 -0.03 26.74
CA LYS A 60 -3.20 1.16 27.32
C LYS A 60 -3.84 2.05 26.26
N GLU A 61 -3.19 2.21 25.10
CA GLU A 61 -3.61 3.15 24.05
C GLU A 61 -4.32 2.48 22.85
N GLY A 62 -4.44 1.15 22.87
CA GLY A 62 -5.02 0.43 21.74
C GLY A 62 -4.88 -1.07 21.87
N GLU A 63 -5.18 -1.78 20.80
CA GLU A 63 -5.07 -3.23 20.69
C GLU A 63 -4.39 -3.59 19.36
N ILE A 64 -3.54 -4.61 19.37
CA ILE A 64 -2.97 -5.21 18.17
C ILE A 64 -3.68 -6.54 17.94
N VAL A 65 -4.22 -6.76 16.74
CA VAL A 65 -4.97 -7.97 16.40
C VAL A 65 -4.30 -8.68 15.23
N LEU A 66 -4.01 -9.97 15.38
CA LEU A 66 -3.61 -10.86 14.32
C LEU A 66 -4.87 -11.35 13.59
N TYR A 67 -4.87 -11.29 12.27
CA TYR A 67 -6.01 -11.70 11.46
C TYR A 67 -5.57 -12.28 10.13
N SER A 68 -6.29 -13.31 9.67
CA SER A 68 -6.07 -13.89 8.36
C SER A 68 -6.73 -13.03 7.28
N LYS A 69 -5.93 -12.52 6.35
CA LYS A 69 -6.40 -11.73 5.21
C LYS A 69 -6.39 -12.57 3.94
N LYS A 70 -7.55 -12.66 3.27
CA LYS A 70 -7.63 -13.19 1.91
C LYS A 70 -7.08 -12.17 0.92
N ILE A 71 -6.02 -12.53 0.23
CA ILE A 71 -5.39 -11.74 -0.82
C ILE A 71 -5.73 -12.38 -2.16
N SER A 72 -6.42 -11.62 -3.01
CA SER A 72 -6.65 -12.02 -4.39
C SER A 72 -5.31 -12.01 -5.13
N GLN A 73 -4.87 -13.16 -5.63
CA GLN A 73 -3.82 -13.17 -6.64
C GLN A 73 -4.42 -12.65 -7.95
N THR A 74 -4.23 -11.37 -8.24
CA THR A 74 -4.64 -10.81 -9.53
C THR A 74 -3.60 -11.17 -10.58
N PHE A 75 -3.94 -12.14 -11.42
CA PHE A 75 -3.27 -12.31 -12.70
C PHE A 75 -3.88 -11.35 -13.72
N LYS A 76 -3.04 -10.58 -14.42
CA LYS A 76 -3.49 -9.82 -15.58
C LYS A 76 -3.84 -10.80 -16.69
N LYS A 77 -5.08 -10.73 -17.18
CA LYS A 77 -5.56 -11.65 -18.21
C LYS A 77 -4.69 -11.53 -19.47
N GLU A 78 -4.34 -10.30 -19.83
CA GLU A 78 -3.52 -10.00 -21.01
C GLU A 78 -2.18 -10.72 -20.97
N SER A 79 -1.50 -10.68 -19.82
CA SER A 79 -0.21 -11.36 -19.62
C SER A 79 -0.31 -12.89 -19.64
N ILE A 80 -1.48 -13.46 -19.28
CA ILE A 80 -1.72 -14.90 -19.41
C ILE A 80 -1.95 -15.25 -20.88
N VAL A 81 -2.82 -14.51 -21.57
CA VAL A 81 -3.16 -14.73 -22.98
C VAL A 81 -1.91 -14.66 -23.85
N GLU A 82 -1.06 -13.66 -23.65
CA GLU A 82 0.20 -13.49 -24.38
C GLU A 82 1.09 -14.73 -24.26
N LYS A 83 1.39 -15.17 -23.03
CA LYS A 83 2.22 -16.36 -22.78
C LYS A 83 1.59 -17.67 -23.26
N LEU A 84 0.27 -17.80 -23.14
CA LEU A 84 -0.45 -18.97 -23.64
C LEU A 84 -0.46 -19.01 -25.17
N THR A 85 -0.62 -17.86 -25.82
CA THR A 85 -0.60 -17.75 -27.29
C THR A 85 0.78 -18.09 -27.84
N GLU A 86 1.86 -17.64 -27.19
CA GLU A 86 3.24 -18.01 -27.57
C GLU A 86 3.49 -19.52 -27.54
N LYS A 87 2.92 -20.22 -26.55
CA LYS A 87 3.11 -21.68 -26.36
C LYS A 87 2.17 -22.53 -27.20
N LEU A 88 0.90 -22.15 -27.27
CA LEU A 88 -0.16 -22.91 -27.92
C LEU A 88 -0.26 -22.59 -29.42
N LYS A 89 0.25 -21.42 -29.86
CA LYS A 89 0.09 -20.86 -31.22
C LYS A 89 -1.38 -20.77 -31.66
N ASP A 90 -2.29 -20.69 -30.71
CA ASP A 90 -3.74 -20.65 -30.90
C ASP A 90 -4.32 -19.60 -29.95
N SER A 91 -4.69 -18.45 -30.53
CA SER A 91 -5.15 -17.28 -29.76
C SER A 91 -6.53 -17.50 -29.15
N GLN A 92 -7.44 -18.23 -29.81
CA GLN A 92 -8.77 -18.51 -29.27
C GLN A 92 -8.68 -19.44 -28.05
N LYS A 93 -7.91 -20.53 -28.14
CA LYS A 93 -7.70 -21.42 -26.99
C LYS A 93 -6.96 -20.73 -25.85
N ALA A 94 -6.00 -19.85 -26.16
CA ALA A 94 -5.31 -19.07 -25.15
C ALA A 94 -6.25 -18.12 -24.39
N GLU A 95 -7.19 -17.48 -25.09
CA GLU A 95 -8.20 -16.59 -24.52
C GLU A 95 -9.16 -17.35 -23.58
N GLU A 96 -9.67 -18.50 -24.01
CA GLU A 96 -10.57 -19.36 -23.22
C GLU A 96 -9.88 -19.89 -21.96
N LEU A 97 -8.64 -20.36 -22.09
CA LEU A 97 -7.85 -20.84 -20.95
C LEU A 97 -7.51 -19.71 -19.97
N ALA A 98 -7.13 -18.53 -20.47
CA ALA A 98 -6.89 -17.37 -19.62
C ALA A 98 -8.16 -16.96 -18.85
N GLN A 99 -9.32 -16.99 -19.51
CA GLN A 99 -10.61 -16.71 -18.86
C GLN A 99 -10.93 -17.74 -17.76
N SER A 100 -10.64 -19.02 -18.00
CA SER A 100 -10.80 -20.10 -17.02
C SER A 100 -9.87 -19.93 -15.80
N ILE A 101 -8.62 -19.52 -16.02
CA ILE A 101 -7.64 -19.25 -14.95
C ILE A 101 -8.07 -18.04 -14.11
N VAL A 102 -8.52 -16.96 -14.76
CA VAL A 102 -8.94 -15.71 -14.10
C VAL A 102 -10.27 -15.87 -13.36
N SER A 103 -11.16 -16.76 -13.82
CA SER A 103 -12.42 -17.04 -13.13
C SER A 103 -12.24 -17.95 -11.92
N ASN A 104 -11.31 -18.92 -11.97
CA ASN A 104 -10.94 -19.79 -10.85
C ASN A 104 -9.87 -19.18 -9.93
N LYS A 105 -9.97 -17.88 -9.63
CA LYS A 105 -9.00 -17.16 -8.80
C LYS A 105 -8.83 -17.83 -7.43
N LYS A 106 -7.60 -18.27 -7.15
CA LYS A 106 -7.20 -18.74 -5.82
C LYS A 106 -6.89 -17.52 -4.95
N PHE A 107 -7.47 -17.50 -3.75
CA PHE A 107 -7.12 -16.54 -2.71
C PHE A 107 -5.98 -17.13 -1.88
N LEU A 108 -4.89 -16.37 -1.71
CA LEU A 108 -3.92 -16.67 -0.68
C LEU A 108 -4.46 -16.16 0.65
N VAL A 109 -4.39 -16.98 1.68
CA VAL A 109 -4.65 -16.53 3.05
C VAL A 109 -3.30 -16.19 3.67
N GLU A 110 -3.13 -14.94 4.07
CA GLU A 110 -1.93 -14.48 4.77
C GLU A 110 -2.33 -13.85 6.10
N ASP A 111 -1.67 -14.24 7.19
CA ASP A 111 -1.86 -13.58 8.48
C ASP A 111 -1.20 -12.19 8.48
N LYS A 112 -1.93 -11.20 8.99
CA LYS A 112 -1.49 -9.81 9.12
C LYS A 112 -1.87 -9.29 10.49
N ILE A 113 -1.20 -8.24 10.93
CA ILE A 113 -1.59 -7.53 12.14
C ILE A 113 -2.30 -6.22 11.80
N LYS A 114 -3.19 -5.77 12.67
CA LYS A 114 -3.80 -4.43 12.62
C LYS A 114 -3.72 -3.78 14.00
N ALA A 115 -3.46 -2.48 14.03
CA ALA A 115 -3.54 -1.68 15.25
C ALA A 115 -4.92 -1.00 15.34
N VAL A 116 -5.61 -1.21 16.46
CA VAL A 116 -6.89 -0.57 16.81
C VAL A 116 -6.61 0.46 17.89
N ILE A 117 -6.58 1.74 17.52
CA ILE A 117 -6.30 2.83 18.46
C ILE A 117 -7.58 3.16 19.24
N LYS A 118 -7.51 3.14 20.58
CA LYS A 118 -8.64 3.57 21.43
C LYS A 118 -8.74 5.09 21.35
N LYS A 119 -9.85 5.61 20.83
CA LYS A 119 -10.13 7.04 20.94
C LYS A 119 -10.31 7.38 22.42
N ARG A 120 -9.60 8.40 22.90
CA ARG A 120 -9.88 8.99 24.21
C ARG A 120 -11.24 9.68 24.09
N ASN A 121 -12.26 9.11 24.72
CA ASN A 121 -13.51 9.81 25.03
C ASN A 121 -13.27 10.77 26.19
#